data_AF-A0A3E2CR75-F1
#
_entry.id   AF-A0A3E2CR75-F1
#
_cell.length_a   1.000
_cell.length_b   1.000
_cell.length_c   1.000
_cell.angle_alpha   90.00
_cell.angle_beta   90.00
_cell.angle_gamma   90.00
#
_symmetry.space_group_name_H-M   'P 1'
#
loop_
_entity.id
_entity.type
_entity.pdbx_description
1 polymer ?
#
loop_
_entity_poly.entity_id
_entity_poly.type
_entity_poly.pdbx_seq_one_letter_code
_entity_poly.pdbx_strand_id
1 'polypeptide(L)'
;RAELKRMLCADMSVKPFSELFSVTFAQRGSKLVGDVLFDAIEKAGYSLERDVDAIGALTAAAVPMVFALIHAAERKGIALDGFVMDFVFPATKGPSVKGKRVLLLDSWLSEKSYVQTSSLVTLRHGNELSLDFGIVHQQGAQILAIVALIGGVDADEQGMRHLQLVNPISEESTKMAFVQAFGEEELRADADHEDCCNDNCCGGHCEVKCTGDCANDGCTEPCC
;
A
#
# COMPACT_ATOMS: atom_id res chain seq x y z
N ARG A 1 8.13 9.81 -6.33
CA ARG A 1 8.61 8.86 -5.30
C ARG A 1 9.21 9.55 -4.06
N ALA A 2 10.28 10.35 -4.16
CA ALA A 2 10.97 10.95 -2.99
C ALA A 2 10.05 11.78 -2.09
N GLU A 3 9.19 12.61 -2.68
CA GLU A 3 8.23 13.39 -1.89
C GLU A 3 7.25 12.52 -1.08
N LEU A 4 6.66 11.50 -1.72
CA LEU A 4 5.76 10.58 -1.03
C LEU A 4 6.49 9.84 0.10
N LYS A 5 7.76 9.48 -0.10
CA LYS A 5 8.60 8.87 0.93
C LYS A 5 8.65 9.74 2.19
N ARG A 6 8.90 11.05 2.05
CA ARG A 6 8.90 11.99 3.19
C ARG A 6 7.55 12.04 3.91
N MET A 7 6.45 12.08 3.16
CA MET A 7 5.10 12.08 3.75
C MET A 7 4.83 10.79 4.55
N LEU A 8 5.27 9.64 4.03
CA LEU A 8 5.15 8.34 4.70
C LEU A 8 6.04 8.27 5.96
N CYS A 9 7.31 8.67 5.88
CA CYS A 9 8.21 8.71 7.04
C CYS A 9 7.64 9.60 8.18
N ALA A 10 7.11 10.78 7.83
CA ALA A 10 6.47 11.66 8.80
C ALA A 10 5.27 10.99 9.50
N ASP A 11 4.41 10.31 8.73
CA ASP A 11 3.25 9.61 9.28
C ASP A 11 3.63 8.40 10.15
N MET A 12 4.71 7.71 9.80
CA MET A 12 5.20 6.49 10.45
C MET A 12 5.99 6.73 11.74
N SER A 13 6.61 7.90 11.89
CA SER A 13 7.66 8.21 12.90
C SER A 13 7.41 7.70 14.33
N VAL A 14 6.15 7.60 14.77
CA VAL A 14 5.80 7.13 16.12
C VAL A 14 4.76 6.01 16.13
N LYS A 15 4.40 5.47 14.95
CA LYS A 15 3.31 4.52 14.80
C LYS A 15 3.83 3.10 14.55
N PRO A 16 3.33 2.09 15.30
CA PRO A 16 3.62 0.69 14.97
C PRO A 16 2.96 0.27 13.66
N PHE A 17 1.79 0.85 13.34
CA PHE A 17 1.01 0.66 12.13
C PHE A 17 0.18 1.93 11.85
N SER A 18 -0.17 2.18 10.59
CA SER A 18 -1.03 3.29 10.16
C SER A 18 -1.80 2.89 8.90
N GLU A 19 -3.07 3.26 8.83
CA GLU A 19 -3.89 3.17 7.62
C GLU A 19 -3.49 4.23 6.56
N LEU A 20 -2.54 5.12 6.90
CA LEU A 20 -1.97 6.14 6.03
C LEU A 20 -2.99 7.17 5.51
N PHE A 21 -4.16 7.32 6.15
CA PHE A 21 -5.20 8.26 5.74
C PHE A 21 -4.74 9.72 5.69
N SER A 22 -3.84 10.13 6.58
CA SER A 22 -3.20 11.45 6.57
C SER A 22 -2.46 11.73 5.24
N VAL A 23 -1.90 10.69 4.62
CA VAL A 23 -1.17 10.77 3.36
C VAL A 23 -2.10 10.54 2.18
N THR A 24 -2.97 9.54 2.23
CA THR A 24 -3.83 9.16 1.10
C THR A 24 -4.99 10.13 0.87
N PHE A 25 -5.45 10.86 1.90
CA PHE A 25 -6.41 11.96 1.74
C PHE A 25 -5.76 13.33 1.55
N ALA A 26 -4.45 13.47 1.76
CA ALA A 26 -3.77 14.72 1.43
C ALA A 26 -3.81 14.96 -0.07
N GLN A 27 -4.15 16.19 -0.50
CA GLN A 27 -4.31 16.56 -1.90
C GLN A 27 -3.08 16.22 -2.76
N ARG A 28 -1.87 16.39 -2.22
CA ARG A 28 -0.63 16.01 -2.89
C ARG A 28 -0.33 14.52 -2.80
N GLY A 29 -0.57 13.91 -1.64
CA GLY A 29 -0.33 12.48 -1.39
C GLY A 29 -1.21 11.58 -2.25
N SER A 30 -2.50 11.89 -2.37
CA SER A 30 -3.47 11.13 -3.17
C SER A 30 -3.03 10.96 -4.63
N LYS A 31 -2.47 12.01 -5.25
CA LYS A 31 -1.91 11.94 -6.60
C LYS A 31 -0.64 11.07 -6.65
N LEU A 32 0.31 11.35 -5.75
CA LEU A 32 1.61 10.69 -5.73
C LEU A 32 1.51 9.18 -5.46
N VAL A 33 0.57 8.77 -4.61
CA VAL A 33 0.30 7.35 -4.31
C VAL A 33 -0.04 6.59 -5.58
N GLY A 34 -0.91 7.13 -6.43
CA GLY A 34 -1.28 6.49 -7.69
C GLY A 34 -0.09 6.30 -8.63
N ASP A 35 0.72 7.35 -8.83
CA ASP A 35 1.91 7.28 -9.68
C ASP A 35 2.93 6.26 -9.16
N VAL A 36 3.15 6.24 -7.84
CA VAL A 36 4.13 5.34 -7.22
C VAL A 36 3.67 3.88 -7.22
N LEU A 37 2.40 3.62 -6.96
CA LEU A 37 1.84 2.27 -7.04
C LEU A 37 1.87 1.76 -8.48
N PHE A 38 1.50 2.60 -9.46
CA PHE A 38 1.60 2.25 -10.87
C PHE A 38 3.03 1.79 -11.24
N ASP A 39 4.03 2.61 -10.90
CA ASP A 39 5.43 2.30 -11.17
C ASP A 39 5.90 1.03 -10.46
N ALA A 40 5.45 0.80 -9.22
CA ALA A 40 5.82 -0.40 -8.45
C ALA A 40 5.26 -1.67 -9.07
N ILE A 41 4.01 -1.64 -9.52
CA ILE A 41 3.31 -2.76 -10.17
C ILE A 41 3.99 -3.10 -11.52
N GLU A 42 4.24 -2.10 -12.37
CA GLU A 42 4.92 -2.31 -13.66
C GLU A 42 6.35 -2.85 -13.47
N LYS A 43 7.10 -2.31 -12.51
CA LYS A 43 8.47 -2.79 -12.21
C LYS A 43 8.49 -4.22 -11.69
N ALA A 44 7.44 -4.66 -11.00
CA ALA A 44 7.27 -6.03 -10.57
C ALA A 44 6.85 -6.99 -11.71
N GLY A 45 6.65 -6.48 -12.92
CA GLY A 45 6.35 -7.28 -14.10
C GLY A 45 4.86 -7.50 -14.36
N TYR A 46 3.98 -6.80 -13.64
CA TYR A 46 2.53 -6.83 -13.88
C TYR A 46 2.15 -5.62 -14.74
N SER A 47 1.94 -5.81 -16.04
CA SER A 47 1.51 -4.70 -16.89
C SER A 47 0.04 -4.39 -16.62
N LEU A 48 -0.26 -3.19 -16.13
CA LEU A 48 -1.62 -2.73 -15.89
C LEU A 48 -2.44 -2.60 -17.18
N GLU A 49 -1.78 -2.47 -18.34
CA GLU A 49 -2.43 -2.44 -19.65
C GLU A 49 -2.79 -3.83 -20.17
N ARG A 50 -1.92 -4.83 -19.98
CA ARG A 50 -2.04 -6.16 -20.63
C ARG A 50 -2.46 -7.27 -19.69
N ASP A 51 -2.04 -7.19 -18.44
CA ASP A 51 -2.07 -8.31 -17.50
C ASP A 51 -3.17 -8.19 -16.46
N VAL A 52 -3.68 -6.98 -16.21
CA VAL A 52 -4.58 -6.68 -15.08
C VAL A 52 -5.88 -6.06 -15.58
N ASP A 53 -7.00 -6.63 -15.16
CA ASP A 53 -8.32 -6.19 -15.60
C ASP A 53 -9.07 -5.40 -14.48
N ALA A 54 -8.68 -5.55 -13.21
CA ALA A 54 -9.21 -4.77 -12.09
C ALA A 54 -8.28 -4.76 -10.86
N ILE A 55 -8.46 -3.77 -9.98
CA ILE A 55 -7.77 -3.65 -8.69
C ILE A 55 -8.79 -3.72 -7.54
N GLY A 56 -8.56 -4.63 -6.59
CA GLY A 56 -9.39 -4.78 -5.40
C GLY A 56 -8.73 -4.13 -4.20
N ALA A 57 -9.47 -3.38 -3.38
CA ALA A 57 -9.01 -2.98 -2.06
C ALA A 57 -9.26 -4.12 -1.07
N LEU A 58 -8.18 -4.67 -0.48
CA LEU A 58 -8.26 -5.65 0.62
C LEU A 58 -8.93 -5.05 1.84
N THR A 59 -8.72 -3.74 2.04
CA THR A 59 -9.08 -3.06 3.27
C THR A 59 -9.73 -1.73 2.99
N ALA A 60 -10.48 -1.20 3.96
CA ALA A 60 -11.01 0.16 3.85
C ALA A 60 -9.91 1.22 3.67
N ALA A 61 -8.71 0.97 4.24
CA ALA A 61 -7.54 1.83 4.11
C ALA A 61 -6.98 1.88 2.68
N ALA A 62 -7.19 0.82 1.90
CA ALA A 62 -6.73 0.73 0.53
C ALA A 62 -7.65 1.43 -0.48
N VAL A 63 -8.90 1.73 -0.12
CA VAL A 63 -9.90 2.32 -1.04
C VAL A 63 -9.40 3.64 -1.68
N PRO A 64 -8.85 4.61 -0.93
CA PRO A 64 -8.28 5.82 -1.53
C PRO A 64 -7.15 5.53 -2.52
N MET A 65 -6.37 4.48 -2.28
CA MET A 65 -5.26 4.08 -3.13
C MET A 65 -5.74 3.44 -4.45
N VAL A 66 -6.83 2.67 -4.41
CA VAL A 66 -7.50 2.14 -5.61
C VAL A 66 -7.92 3.30 -6.51
N PHE A 67 -8.60 4.32 -5.97
CA PHE A 67 -8.96 5.50 -6.75
C PHE A 67 -7.74 6.24 -7.31
N ALA A 68 -6.69 6.41 -6.50
CA ALA A 68 -5.45 7.05 -6.96
C ALA A 68 -4.82 6.30 -8.14
N LEU A 69 -4.82 4.96 -8.10
CA LEU A 69 -4.28 4.12 -9.16
C LEU A 69 -5.14 4.15 -10.43
N ILE A 70 -6.47 4.14 -10.31
CA ILE A 70 -7.39 4.31 -11.45
C ILE A 70 -7.09 5.62 -12.17
N HIS A 71 -6.96 6.73 -11.44
CA HIS A 71 -6.61 8.02 -12.03
C HIS A 71 -5.19 8.03 -12.63
N ALA A 72 -4.23 7.30 -12.05
CA ALA A 72 -2.89 7.19 -12.62
C ALA A 72 -2.87 6.37 -13.92
N ALA A 73 -3.66 5.30 -13.99
CA ALA A 73 -3.86 4.49 -15.19
C ALA A 73 -4.57 5.28 -16.30
N GLU A 74 -5.63 6.02 -15.95
CA GLU A 74 -6.40 6.83 -16.91
C GLU A 74 -5.54 7.90 -17.58
N ARG A 75 -4.66 8.59 -16.82
CA ARG A 75 -3.67 9.54 -17.37
C ARG A 75 -2.73 8.92 -18.41
N LYS A 76 -2.61 7.59 -18.43
CA LYS A 76 -1.80 6.81 -19.37
C LYS A 76 -2.65 6.11 -20.44
N GLY A 77 -3.96 6.37 -20.48
CA GLY A 77 -4.89 5.76 -21.44
C GLY A 77 -5.29 4.32 -21.11
N ILE A 78 -5.02 3.86 -19.88
CA ILE A 78 -5.32 2.50 -19.44
C ILE A 78 -6.66 2.48 -18.70
N ALA A 79 -7.59 1.65 -19.17
CA ALA A 79 -8.86 1.42 -18.50
C ALA A 79 -8.66 0.43 -17.35
N LEU A 80 -8.96 0.86 -16.11
CA LEU A 80 -8.78 0.04 -14.92
C LEU A 80 -9.98 0.20 -13.99
N ASP A 81 -10.64 -0.91 -13.67
CA ASP A 81 -11.75 -0.92 -12.71
C ASP A 81 -11.26 -1.15 -11.28
N GLY A 82 -11.98 -0.56 -10.31
CA GLY A 82 -11.76 -0.80 -8.88
C GLY A 82 -12.90 -1.60 -8.26
N PHE A 83 -12.61 -2.43 -7.26
CA PHE A 83 -13.63 -3.12 -6.47
C PHE A 83 -13.25 -3.25 -4.99
N VAL A 84 -14.22 -3.61 -4.16
CA VAL A 84 -14.03 -4.00 -2.75
C VAL A 84 -14.78 -5.30 -2.47
N MET A 85 -14.44 -5.97 -1.38
CA MET A 85 -15.16 -7.16 -0.90
C MET A 85 -16.24 -6.75 0.12
N ASP A 86 -17.38 -7.42 0.08
CA ASP A 86 -18.44 -7.32 1.09
C ASP A 86 -18.42 -8.55 2.01
N PHE A 87 -18.16 -8.33 3.29
CA PHE A 87 -18.10 -9.38 4.30
C PHE A 87 -19.47 -9.76 4.86
N VAL A 88 -20.45 -8.85 4.81
CA VAL A 88 -21.80 -9.10 5.32
C VAL A 88 -22.58 -9.94 4.32
N PHE A 89 -22.42 -9.64 3.04
CA PHE A 89 -22.96 -10.40 1.93
C PHE A 89 -21.82 -10.80 0.99
N PRO A 90 -21.15 -11.96 1.23
CA PRO A 90 -19.95 -12.39 0.51
C PRO A 90 -20.04 -12.22 -1.00
N ALA A 91 -19.51 -11.11 -1.50
CA ALA A 91 -19.56 -10.68 -2.88
C ALA A 91 -18.57 -9.54 -3.12
N THR A 92 -18.32 -9.22 -4.39
CA THR A 92 -17.58 -8.02 -4.77
C THR A 92 -18.54 -6.85 -5.01
N LYS A 93 -18.15 -5.64 -4.58
CA LYS A 93 -18.81 -4.38 -4.90
C LYS A 93 -17.98 -3.56 -5.89
N GLY A 94 -18.64 -3.02 -6.90
CA GLY A 94 -18.00 -2.33 -8.03
C GLY A 94 -18.36 -2.99 -9.37
N PRO A 95 -17.70 -2.62 -10.47
CA PRO A 95 -17.77 -3.36 -11.73
C PRO A 95 -17.47 -4.85 -11.52
N SER A 96 -18.10 -5.72 -12.31
CA SER A 96 -17.93 -7.17 -12.17
C SER A 96 -16.47 -7.59 -12.39
N VAL A 97 -15.98 -8.50 -11.56
CA VAL A 97 -14.67 -9.15 -11.70
C VAL A 97 -14.76 -10.58 -12.22
N LYS A 98 -15.92 -11.01 -12.72
CA LYS A 98 -16.11 -12.40 -13.15
C LYS A 98 -15.11 -12.80 -14.24
N GLY A 99 -14.29 -13.81 -13.97
CA GLY A 99 -13.27 -14.29 -14.91
C GLY A 99 -12.10 -13.32 -15.14
N LYS A 100 -11.99 -12.22 -14.38
CA LYS A 100 -10.95 -11.20 -14.54
C LYS A 100 -9.67 -11.57 -13.80
N ARG A 101 -8.54 -11.06 -14.27
CA ARG A 101 -7.25 -11.07 -13.56
C ARG A 101 -7.14 -9.81 -12.72
N VAL A 102 -6.89 -9.97 -11.43
CA VAL A 102 -6.96 -8.87 -10.46
C VAL A 102 -5.70 -8.79 -9.60
N LEU A 103 -5.37 -7.57 -9.20
CA LEU A 103 -4.44 -7.32 -8.10
C LEU A 103 -5.22 -6.88 -6.86
N LEU A 104 -4.76 -7.30 -5.69
CA LEU A 104 -5.35 -6.93 -4.41
C LEU A 104 -4.42 -5.96 -3.69
N LEU A 105 -4.94 -4.80 -3.30
CA LEU A 105 -4.17 -3.67 -2.78
C LEU A 105 -4.44 -3.48 -1.29
N ASP A 106 -3.38 -3.22 -0.54
CA ASP A 106 -3.43 -2.74 0.84
C ASP A 106 -2.53 -1.52 1.07
N SER A 107 -2.76 -0.81 2.17
CA SER A 107 -1.99 0.34 2.60
C SER A 107 -0.62 -0.05 3.18
N TRP A 108 -0.60 -0.97 4.14
CA TRP A 108 0.61 -1.40 4.81
C TRP A 108 0.50 -2.88 5.21
N LEU A 109 1.37 -3.72 4.66
CA LEU A 109 1.45 -5.14 4.98
C LEU A 109 2.89 -5.53 5.37
N SER A 110 3.06 -6.23 6.49
CA SER A 110 4.36 -6.80 6.87
C SER A 110 4.20 -8.20 7.42
N GLU A 111 5.27 -9.00 7.46
CA GLU A 111 5.22 -10.36 8.00
C GLU A 111 4.83 -10.41 9.48
N LYS A 112 5.07 -9.30 10.22
CA LYS A 112 4.66 -9.12 11.62
C LYS A 112 3.25 -8.56 11.75
N SER A 113 2.70 -8.04 10.65
CA SER A 113 1.33 -7.56 10.58
C SER A 113 0.44 -8.75 10.27
N TYR A 114 -0.28 -9.21 11.28
CA TYR A 114 -1.55 -9.89 11.00
C TYR A 114 -2.36 -8.91 10.14
N VAL A 115 -2.92 -9.37 9.02
CA VAL A 115 -3.93 -8.61 8.26
C VAL A 115 -5.12 -8.39 9.18
N GLN A 116 -5.01 -7.37 10.02
CA GLN A 116 -5.98 -6.93 10.99
C GLN A 116 -6.56 -5.66 10.42
N THR A 117 -7.52 -5.81 9.53
CA THR A 117 -8.31 -4.66 9.14
C THR A 117 -9.65 -4.69 9.86
N SER A 118 -9.60 -4.07 11.04
CA SER A 118 -10.70 -3.31 11.62
C SER A 118 -12.07 -3.98 11.59
N SER A 119 -12.13 -5.27 11.88
CA SER A 119 -13.33 -5.85 12.44
C SER A 119 -13.04 -6.12 13.90
N LEU A 120 -13.76 -5.45 14.79
CA LEU A 120 -13.93 -5.86 16.18
C LEU A 120 -14.65 -7.23 16.29
N VAL A 121 -14.32 -8.19 15.42
CA VAL A 121 -14.94 -9.50 15.23
C VAL A 121 -13.90 -10.47 14.62
N THR A 122 -12.80 -10.67 15.35
CA THR A 122 -12.26 -12.02 15.57
C THR A 122 -13.28 -12.84 16.37
N LEU A 123 -14.53 -13.01 15.90
CA LEU A 123 -15.46 -13.93 16.55
C LEU A 123 -15.13 -15.34 16.04
N ARG A 124 -14.02 -15.84 16.60
CA ARG A 124 -13.56 -17.23 16.62
C ARG A 124 -12.93 -17.74 15.31
N HIS A 125 -11.63 -17.48 15.15
CA HIS A 125 -10.68 -18.17 14.22
C HIS A 125 -10.29 -17.32 13.02
N GLY A 126 -9.40 -16.35 13.24
CA GLY A 126 -8.97 -15.39 12.22
C GLY A 126 -8.49 -16.03 10.93
N ASN A 127 -8.96 -15.49 9.80
CA ASN A 127 -8.25 -15.38 8.53
C ASN A 127 -9.09 -14.57 7.51
N GLU A 128 -9.02 -13.23 7.59
CA GLU A 128 -9.74 -12.34 6.67
C GLU A 128 -9.30 -12.55 5.21
N LEU A 129 -8.00 -12.80 4.98
CA LEU A 129 -7.48 -13.07 3.64
C LEU A 129 -8.10 -14.31 2.98
N SER A 130 -8.38 -15.39 3.73
CA SER A 130 -9.05 -16.56 3.13
C SER A 130 -10.47 -16.24 2.68
N LEU A 131 -11.17 -15.37 3.40
CA LEU A 131 -12.52 -14.95 3.03
C LEU A 131 -12.48 -14.03 1.81
N ASP A 132 -11.59 -13.04 1.81
CA ASP A 132 -11.37 -12.15 0.67
C ASP A 132 -11.05 -12.93 -0.60
N PHE A 133 -10.13 -13.88 -0.48
CA PHE A 133 -9.75 -14.74 -1.58
C PHE A 133 -10.92 -15.61 -2.01
N GLY A 134 -11.67 -16.19 -1.07
CA GLY A 134 -12.86 -16.98 -1.35
C GLY A 134 -13.90 -16.20 -2.15
N ILE A 135 -14.17 -14.94 -1.78
CA ILE A 135 -15.10 -14.04 -2.50
C ILE A 135 -14.64 -13.84 -3.95
N VAL A 136 -13.36 -13.54 -4.15
CA VAL A 136 -12.79 -13.29 -5.49
C VAL A 136 -12.77 -14.57 -6.33
N HIS A 137 -12.36 -15.71 -5.76
CA HIS A 137 -12.33 -17.01 -6.43
C HIS A 137 -13.74 -17.49 -6.80
N GLN A 138 -14.76 -17.20 -5.99
CA GLN A 138 -16.15 -17.52 -6.31
C GLN A 138 -16.65 -16.79 -7.56
N GLN A 139 -16.07 -15.62 -7.88
CA GLN A 139 -16.32 -14.94 -9.15
C GLN A 139 -15.57 -15.57 -10.33
N GLY A 140 -14.75 -16.61 -10.10
CA GLY A 140 -13.84 -17.17 -11.09
C GLY A 140 -12.73 -16.20 -11.49
N ALA A 141 -12.47 -15.17 -10.68
CA ALA A 141 -11.39 -14.22 -10.90
C ALA A 141 -10.05 -14.81 -10.43
N GLN A 142 -8.96 -14.41 -11.09
CA GLN A 142 -7.60 -14.82 -10.75
C GLN A 142 -6.88 -13.71 -10.01
N ILE A 143 -6.45 -13.96 -8.77
CA ILE A 143 -5.58 -13.04 -8.03
C ILE A 143 -4.14 -13.25 -8.51
N LEU A 144 -3.54 -12.20 -9.08
CA LEU A 144 -2.18 -12.25 -9.63
C LEU A 144 -1.10 -11.95 -8.57
N ALA A 145 -1.37 -10.98 -7.69
CA ALA A 145 -0.51 -10.60 -6.58
C ALA A 145 -1.27 -9.77 -5.55
N ILE A 146 -0.69 -9.69 -4.36
CA ILE A 146 -1.01 -8.66 -3.37
C ILE A 146 -0.02 -7.50 -3.55
N VAL A 147 -0.53 -6.27 -3.54
CA VAL A 147 0.23 -5.04 -3.65
C VAL A 147 0.07 -4.26 -2.36
N ALA A 148 1.13 -3.68 -1.82
CA ALA A 148 1.08 -2.78 -0.68
C ALA A 148 1.83 -1.47 -0.97
N LEU A 149 1.31 -0.34 -0.45
CA LEU A 149 2.08 0.90 -0.49
C LEU A 149 3.34 0.79 0.40
N ILE A 150 3.19 0.24 1.60
CA ILE A 150 4.30 -0.11 2.50
C ILE A 150 4.33 -1.62 2.70
N GLY A 151 5.48 -2.23 2.43
CA GLY A 151 5.69 -3.67 2.57
C GLY A 151 6.86 -3.99 3.51
N GLY A 152 6.64 -4.92 4.44
CA GLY A 152 7.68 -5.48 5.31
C GLY A 152 7.86 -6.98 5.06
N VAL A 153 7.97 -7.37 3.79
CA VAL A 153 8.16 -8.77 3.36
C VAL A 153 9.52 -8.89 2.69
N ASP A 154 10.30 -9.88 3.12
CA ASP A 154 11.64 -10.08 2.59
C ASP A 154 11.62 -10.67 1.17
N ALA A 155 12.69 -10.39 0.43
CA ALA A 155 12.87 -10.93 -0.90
C ALA A 155 13.64 -12.24 -0.77
N ASP A 156 13.29 -13.20 -1.61
CA ASP A 156 14.12 -14.39 -1.79
C ASP A 156 15.42 -14.06 -2.55
N GLU A 157 16.24 -15.09 -2.74
CA GLU A 157 17.54 -14.98 -3.43
C GLU A 157 17.42 -14.44 -4.87
N GLN A 158 16.23 -14.51 -5.46
CA GLN A 158 15.94 -14.05 -6.82
C GLN A 158 15.36 -12.63 -6.83
N GLY A 159 15.23 -11.99 -5.66
CA GLY A 159 14.65 -10.66 -5.50
C GLY A 159 13.12 -10.64 -5.49
N MET A 160 12.47 -11.81 -5.52
CA MET A 160 11.01 -11.94 -5.54
C MET A 160 10.46 -11.98 -4.12
N ARG A 161 9.31 -11.34 -3.90
CA ARG A 161 8.64 -11.30 -2.59
C ARG A 161 7.37 -12.11 -2.63
N HIS A 162 7.15 -12.87 -1.57
CA HIS A 162 6.00 -13.75 -1.48
C HIS A 162 5.42 -13.77 -0.08
N LEU A 163 4.09 -13.75 -0.01
CA LEU A 163 3.35 -13.97 1.22
C LEU A 163 2.93 -15.43 1.31
N GLN A 164 3.15 -16.03 2.48
CA GLN A 164 2.62 -17.35 2.79
C GLN A 164 1.21 -17.21 3.39
N LEU A 165 0.20 -17.56 2.61
CA LEU A 165 -1.18 -17.57 3.06
C LEU A 165 -1.51 -18.96 3.60
N VAL A 166 -1.86 -19.04 4.88
CA VAL A 166 -2.25 -20.31 5.50
C VAL A 166 -3.75 -20.30 5.73
N ASN A 167 -4.44 -21.31 5.24
CA ASN A 167 -5.84 -21.54 5.59
C ASN A 167 -5.90 -22.09 7.02
N PRO A 168 -6.53 -21.41 8.00
CA PRO A 168 -6.54 -21.84 9.39
C PRO A 168 -7.40 -23.08 9.64
N ILE A 169 -8.26 -23.45 8.68
CA ILE A 169 -9.14 -24.60 8.79
C ILE A 169 -8.50 -25.82 8.13
N SER A 170 -7.98 -25.67 6.91
CA SER A 170 -7.37 -26.79 6.18
C SER A 170 -5.87 -26.94 6.40
N GLU A 171 -5.23 -25.97 7.05
CA GLU A 171 -3.77 -25.83 7.18
C GLU A 171 -3.03 -25.75 5.82
N GLU A 172 -3.77 -25.60 4.73
CA GLU A 172 -3.22 -25.49 3.39
C GLU A 172 -2.49 -24.16 3.22
N SER A 173 -1.28 -24.23 2.67
CA SER A 173 -0.37 -23.11 2.56
C SER A 173 -0.21 -22.72 1.09
N THR A 174 -0.69 -21.52 0.73
CA THR A 174 -0.59 -20.97 -0.63
C THR A 174 0.44 -19.85 -0.67
N LYS A 175 1.39 -19.92 -1.61
CA LYS A 175 2.39 -18.87 -1.83
C LYS A 175 1.81 -17.84 -2.80
N MET A 176 1.68 -16.59 -2.36
CA MET A 176 1.14 -15.48 -3.15
C MET A 176 2.25 -14.49 -3.48
N ALA A 177 2.30 -14.00 -4.72
CA ALA A 177 3.25 -12.95 -5.10
C ALA A 177 2.92 -11.65 -4.36
N PHE A 178 3.96 -10.93 -3.94
CA PHE A 178 3.84 -9.69 -3.18
C PHE A 178 4.62 -8.56 -3.86
N VAL A 179 3.97 -7.41 -4.02
CA VAL A 179 4.56 -6.19 -4.56
C VAL A 179 4.49 -5.11 -3.51
N GLN A 180 5.61 -4.45 -3.21
CA GLN A 180 5.65 -3.32 -2.29
C GLN A 180 6.24 -2.09 -2.99
N ALA A 181 5.64 -0.92 -2.79
CA ALA A 181 6.17 0.31 -3.36
C ALA A 181 7.31 0.92 -2.51
N PHE A 182 7.23 0.75 -1.19
CA PHE A 182 8.26 1.10 -0.22
C PHE A 182 8.50 -0.04 0.75
N GLY A 183 9.75 -0.24 1.17
CA GLY A 183 10.10 -1.14 2.25
C GLY A 183 9.82 -0.51 3.61
N GLU A 184 9.22 -1.24 4.54
CA GLU A 184 8.98 -0.76 5.91
C GLU A 184 10.30 -0.39 6.60
N GLU A 185 11.33 -1.24 6.48
CA GLU A 185 12.64 -0.99 7.09
C GLU A 185 13.31 0.26 6.52
N GLU A 186 13.22 0.47 5.19
CA GLU A 186 13.72 1.68 4.53
C GLU A 186 13.04 2.93 5.10
N LEU A 187 11.72 2.89 5.28
CA LEU A 187 10.97 4.03 5.79
C LEU A 187 11.19 4.27 7.29
N ARG A 188 11.38 3.21 8.08
CA ARG A 188 11.70 3.32 9.52
C ARG A 188 13.11 3.85 9.74
N ALA A 189 14.10 3.35 9.01
CA ALA A 189 15.46 3.87 9.08
C ALA A 189 15.51 5.37 8.71
N ASP A 190 14.78 5.78 7.67
CA ASP A 190 14.66 7.18 7.28
C ASP A 190 13.78 8.03 8.22
N ALA A 191 12.90 7.41 9.02
CA ALA A 191 12.13 8.10 10.05
C ALA A 191 12.93 8.29 11.35
N ASP A 192 13.81 7.33 11.65
CA ASP A 192 14.77 7.40 12.76
C ASP A 192 15.92 8.38 12.45
N HIS A 193 16.24 8.57 11.17
CA HIS A 193 17.05 9.70 10.70
C HIS A 193 16.21 10.98 10.65
N GLU A 194 16.39 11.87 11.62
CA GLU A 194 15.97 13.28 11.55
C GLU A 194 16.68 14.07 10.42
N ASP A 195 16.79 13.53 9.21
CA ASP A 195 17.44 14.19 8.08
C ASP A 195 16.46 15.07 7.29
N CYS A 196 15.97 16.10 7.99
CA CYS A 196 15.77 17.42 7.38
C CYS A 196 17.09 18.22 7.30
N CYS A 197 18.24 17.63 7.70
CA CYS A 197 19.47 18.38 7.95
C CYS A 197 20.66 18.02 7.03
N ASN A 198 20.51 17.12 6.05
CA ASN A 198 21.64 16.67 5.23
C ASN A 198 22.21 17.69 4.23
N ASP A 199 21.51 18.80 3.95
CA ASP A 199 21.96 19.81 2.99
C ASP A 199 22.45 21.13 3.64
N ASN A 200 22.82 21.11 4.93
CA ASN A 200 23.30 22.31 5.67
C ASN A 200 22.30 23.48 5.76
N CYS A 201 21.02 23.23 5.54
CA CYS A 201 19.97 24.25 5.46
C CYS A 201 19.64 24.98 6.78
N CYS A 202 20.03 24.42 7.94
CA CYS A 202 19.75 24.97 9.28
C CYS A 202 21.01 25.42 10.03
N GLY A 203 22.07 25.82 9.33
CA GLY A 203 23.27 26.40 9.96
C GLY A 203 23.99 25.49 10.97
N GLY A 204 23.78 24.18 10.91
CA GLY A 204 24.40 23.21 11.80
C GLY A 204 23.75 23.03 13.19
N HIS A 205 22.58 23.64 13.44
CA HIS A 205 21.86 23.50 14.72
C HIS A 205 20.42 23.03 14.48
N CYS A 206 20.20 21.73 14.33
CA CYS A 206 18.86 21.16 14.31
C CYS A 206 18.39 20.89 15.75
N GLU A 207 17.77 21.88 16.40
CA GLU A 207 17.19 21.72 17.76
C GLU A 207 15.65 21.63 17.77
N VAL A 208 14.96 21.62 16.62
CA VAL A 208 13.50 21.46 16.61
C VAL A 208 13.02 20.70 15.37
N LYS A 209 12.06 19.79 15.59
CA LYS A 209 11.38 18.99 14.56
C LYS A 209 10.81 19.90 13.46
N CYS A 210 11.36 19.84 12.25
CA CYS A 210 10.91 20.64 11.10
C CYS A 210 9.45 20.32 10.75
N THR A 211 8.60 21.34 10.73
CA THR A 211 7.17 21.22 10.45
C THR A 211 6.83 21.45 8.98
N GLY A 212 7.79 21.94 8.18
CA GLY A 212 7.62 22.32 6.78
C GLY A 212 7.12 23.76 6.59
N ASP A 213 7.19 24.59 7.65
CA ASP A 213 6.84 26.01 7.66
C ASP A 213 8.07 26.85 8.01
N CYS A 214 8.66 27.47 6.98
CA CYS A 214 9.90 28.22 7.12
C CYS A 214 9.82 29.44 8.05
N ALA A 215 8.62 29.98 8.31
CA ALA A 215 8.47 31.08 9.25
C ALA A 215 8.69 30.65 10.70
N ASN A 216 8.44 29.38 11.01
CA ASN A 216 8.53 28.82 12.36
C ASN A 216 9.73 27.87 12.55
N ASP A 217 10.25 27.29 11.46
CA ASP A 217 11.33 26.30 11.49
C ASP A 217 12.74 26.92 11.43
N GLY A 218 12.88 28.22 11.18
CA GLY A 218 14.18 28.92 11.16
C GLY A 218 15.04 28.67 9.91
N CYS A 219 14.50 28.04 8.88
CA CYS A 219 15.16 27.78 7.59
C CYS A 219 15.19 29.03 6.69
N THR A 220 16.18 29.13 5.80
CA THR A 220 16.26 30.20 4.78
C THR A 220 16.18 29.61 3.36
N GLU A 221 15.68 30.38 2.39
CA GLU A 221 15.66 29.97 0.97
C GLU A 221 17.08 29.65 0.47
N PRO A 222 17.27 28.60 -0.35
CA PRO A 222 16.27 27.90 -1.15
C PRO A 222 15.77 26.58 -0.52
N CYS A 223 15.98 26.39 0.79
CA CYS A 223 15.61 25.16 1.48
C CYS A 223 14.11 25.07 1.86
N CYS A 224 13.37 26.12 1.50
CA CYS A 224 11.93 26.19 1.33
C CYS A 224 11.64 26.08 -0.17
#